data_AF-A0A965FCE8-F1
#
_entry.id   AF-A0A965FCE8-F1
#
_cell.length_a   1.000
_cell.length_b   1.000
_cell.length_c   1.000
_cell.angle_alpha   90.00
_cell.angle_beta   90.00
_cell.angle_gamma   90.00
#
_symmetry.space_group_name_H-M   'P 1'
#
loop_
_entity.id
_entity.type
_entity.pdbx_description
1 polymer ?
#
loop_
_entity_poly.entity_id
_entity_poly.type
_entity_poly.pdbx_seq_one_letter_code
_entity_poly.pdbx_strand_id
1 'polypeptide(L)' 'MYREKIINVQTGEETWRDYTPAEIAELEANQAKAQQALAEYEAKATARQAVLDKLGLTPDEAQALLGITEEEAKLLLS' A
#
# COMPACT_ATOMS: atom_id res chain seq x y z
N MET A 1 -0.91 6.63 22.71
CA MET A 1 0.21 7.60 22.68
C MET A 1 1.27 7.05 21.75
N TYR A 2 1.72 7.85 20.77
CA TYR A 2 2.80 7.48 19.86
C TYR A 2 4.13 7.57 20.60
N ARG A 3 4.93 6.51 20.56
CA ARG A 3 6.24 6.42 21.22
C ARG A 3 7.24 5.72 20.32
N GLU A 4 8.48 6.20 20.30
CA GLU A 4 9.57 5.58 19.55
C GLU A 4 10.48 4.82 20.50
N LYS A 5 10.96 3.67 20.01
CA LYS A 5 11.93 2.83 20.71
C LYS A 5 13.32 3.23 20.24
N ILE A 6 14.14 3.71 21.16
CA ILE A 6 15.53 4.07 20.90
C ILE A 6 16.39 2.96 21.50
N ILE A 7 17.11 2.24 20.64
CA ILE A 7 18.00 1.14 21.04
C ILE A 7 19.44 1.60 20.85
N ASN A 8 20.23 1.58 21.92
CA ASN A 8 21.66 1.81 21.84
C ASN A 8 22.32 0.58 21.20
N VAL A 9 22.90 0.76 20.01
CA VAL A 9 23.51 -0.34 19.23
C VAL A 9 24.79 -0.93 19.84
N GLN A 10 25.40 -0.24 20.81
CA GLN A 10 26.64 -0.70 21.48
C GLN A 10 26.36 -1.42 22.79
N THR A 11 25.37 -0.97 23.56
CA THR A 11 25.05 -1.52 24.89
C THR A 11 23.78 -2.37 24.91
N GLY A 12 22.94 -2.29 23.88
CA GLY A 12 21.62 -2.92 23.83
C GLY A 12 20.59 -2.25 24.73
N GLU A 13 20.90 -1.09 25.31
CA GLU A 13 19.98 -0.37 26.18
C GLU A 13 18.79 0.21 25.39
N GLU A 14 17.58 -0.03 25.88
CA GLU A 14 16.34 0.40 25.24
C GLU A 14 15.71 1.54 26.04
N THR A 15 15.47 2.66 25.38
CA THR A 15 14.75 3.81 25.95
C THR A 15 13.53 4.11 25.10
N TRP A 16 12.52 4.72 25.72
CA TRP A 16 11.28 5.10 25.05
C TRP A 16 11.10 6.60 25.12
N ARG A 17 10.80 7.20 23.98
CA ARG A 17 10.49 8.63 23.87
C ARG A 17 9.08 8.81 23.33
N ASP A 18 8.31 9.68 23.97
CA ASP A 18 7.00 10.09 23.45
C ASP A 18 7.16 11.05 22.27
N TYR A 19 6.30 10.89 21.27
CA TYR A 19 6.26 11.78 20.11
C TYR A 19 5.80 13.17 20.51
N THR A 20 6.36 14.18 19.87
CA THR A 20 5.89 15.55 19.97
C THR A 20 4.56 15.72 19.22
N PRO A 21 3.72 16.71 19.57
CA PRO A 21 2.47 16.97 18.86
C PRO A 21 2.64 17.16 17.34
N ALA A 22 3.76 17.74 16.90
CA ALA A 22 4.05 17.94 15.49
C ALA A 22 4.32 16.61 14.75
N GLU A 23 5.13 15.73 15.35
CA GLU A 23 5.42 14.40 14.78
C GLU A 23 4.15 13.54 14.74
N ILE A 24 3.25 13.67 15.74
CA ILE A 24 1.94 13.00 15.74
C ILE A 24 1.09 13.48 14.56
N ALA A 25 0.99 14.80 14.36
CA ALA A 25 0.20 15.36 13.26
C ALA A 25 0.73 14.94 11.88
N GLU A 26 2.05 14.84 11.72
CA GLU A 26 2.66 14.33 10.48
C GLU A 26 2.33 12.84 10.27
N LEU A 27 2.43 12.03 11.32
CA LEU A 27 2.09 10.60 11.27
C LEU A 27 0.64 10.38 10.85
N GLU A 28 -0.29 11.11 11.47
CA GLU A 28 -1.71 11.04 11.14
C GLU A 28 -1.99 11.50 9.71
N ALA A 29 -1.36 12.58 9.25
CA ALA A 29 -1.49 13.06 7.88
C ALA A 29 -0.95 12.04 6.86
N ASN A 30 0.18 11.39 7.16
CA ASN A 30 0.75 10.35 6.32
C ASN A 30 -0.12 9.08 6.31
N GLN A 31 -0.69 8.69 7.45
CA GLN A 31 -1.65 7.59 7.52
C GLN A 31 -2.90 7.87 6.69
N ALA A 32 -3.47 9.08 6.78
CA ALA A 32 -4.63 9.47 5.99
C ALA A 32 -4.34 9.41 4.47
N LYS A 33 -3.17 9.91 4.05
CA LYS A 33 -2.72 9.83 2.64
C LYS A 33 -2.54 8.39 2.19
N ALA A 34 -1.92 7.54 3.01
CA ALA A 34 -1.71 6.13 2.70
C ALA A 34 -3.05 5.38 2.57
N GLN A 35 -4.00 5.66 3.46
CA GLN A 35 -5.34 5.08 3.40
C GLN A 35 -6.09 5.51 2.13
N GLN A 36 -6.00 6.79 1.74
CA GLN A 36 -6.58 7.27 0.49
C GLN A 36 -5.95 6.61 -0.73
N ALA A 37 -4.62 6.52 -0.77
CA ALA A 37 -3.90 5.87 -1.86
C ALA A 37 -4.26 4.38 -1.99
N LEU A 38 -4.41 3.68 -0.85
CA LEU A 38 -4.84 2.28 -0.84
C LEU A 38 -6.27 2.13 -1.37
N ALA A 39 -7.20 2.96 -0.89
CA ALA A 39 -8.59 2.93 -1.36
C ALA A 39 -8.69 3.23 -2.88
N GLU A 40 -7.89 4.18 -3.39
CA GLU A 40 -7.82 4.45 -4.82
C GLU A 40 -7.22 3.29 -5.61
N TYR A 41 -6.17 2.64 -5.07
CA TYR A 41 -5.55 1.49 -5.71
C TYR A 41 -6.54 0.31 -5.81
N GLU A 42 -7.24 0.00 -4.72
CA GLU A 42 -8.27 -1.04 -4.66
C GLU A 42 -9.42 -0.73 -5.61
N ALA A 43 -9.95 0.50 -5.60
CA ALA A 43 -11.01 0.91 -6.52
C ALA A 43 -10.58 0.79 -7.98
N LYS A 44 -9.34 1.17 -8.32
CA LYS A 44 -8.78 1.01 -9.67
C LYS A 44 -8.56 -0.46 -10.01
N ALA A 45 -8.14 -1.29 -9.07
CA ALA A 45 -8.00 -2.73 -9.27
C ALA A 45 -9.35 -3.39 -9.57
N THR A 46 -10.39 -3.10 -8.77
CA THR A 46 -11.75 -3.58 -9.02
C THR A 46 -12.30 -3.08 -10.36
N ALA A 47 -12.06 -1.82 -10.72
CA ALA A 47 -12.49 -1.28 -12.01
C ALA A 47 -11.78 -1.96 -13.19
N ARG A 48 -10.47 -2.21 -13.08
CA ARG A 48 -9.71 -2.99 -14.07
C ARG A 48 -10.27 -4.39 -14.18
N GLN A 49 -10.54 -5.06 -13.06
CA GLN A 49 -11.07 -6.41 -13.05
C GLN A 49 -12.45 -6.49 -13.73
N ALA A 50 -13.36 -5.58 -13.40
CA ALA A 50 -14.67 -5.52 -14.04
C ALA A 50 -14.60 -5.26 -15.56
N VAL A 51 -13.56 -4.57 -16.04
CA VAL A 51 -13.31 -4.39 -17.47
C VAL A 51 -12.76 -5.67 -18.10
N LEU A 52 -11.81 -6.33 -17.46
CA LEU A 52 -11.25 -7.61 -17.94
C LEU A 52 -12.33 -8.69 -18.03
N ASP A 53 -13.18 -8.81 -17.00
CA ASP A 53 -14.32 -9.75 -16.97
C ASP A 53 -15.31 -9.49 -18.11
N LYS A 54 -15.62 -8.22 -18.41
CA LYS A 54 -16.51 -7.85 -19.51
C LYS A 54 -15.91 -8.15 -20.89
N LEU A 55 -14.59 -8.05 -21.01
CA LEU A 55 -13.87 -8.34 -22.24
C LEU A 55 -13.56 -9.84 -22.39
N GLY A 56 -13.69 -10.63 -21.31
CA GLY A 56 -13.41 -12.06 -21.30
C GLY A 56 -11.94 -12.39 -21.55
N LEU A 57 -11.04 -11.48 -21.15
CA LEU A 57 -9.60 -11.61 -21.43
C LEU A 57 -8.94 -12.59 -20.46
N THR A 58 -8.06 -13.41 -21.00
CA THR A 58 -7.15 -14.25 -20.20
C THR A 58 -6.02 -13.39 -19.58
N PRO A 59 -5.32 -13.88 -18.54
CA PRO A 59 -4.21 -13.15 -17.92
C PRO A 59 -3.11 -12.76 -18.92
N ASP A 60 -2.80 -13.66 -19.85
CA ASP A 60 -1.78 -13.44 -20.88
C ASP A 60 -2.19 -12.32 -21.86
N GLU A 61 -3.46 -12.25 -22.21
CA GLU A 61 -4.02 -11.20 -23.08
C GLU A 61 -4.10 -9.86 -22.36
N ALA A 62 -4.45 -9.86 -21.06
CA ALA A 62 -4.45 -8.66 -20.24
C ALA A 62 -3.04 -8.07 -20.10
N GLN A 63 -2.03 -8.91 -19.88
CA GLN A 63 -0.62 -8.52 -19.86
C GLN A 63 -0.19 -7.91 -21.20
N ALA A 64 -0.48 -8.58 -22.32
CA ALA A 64 -0.06 -8.12 -23.64
C ALA A 64 -0.72 -6.79 -24.04
N LEU A 65 -1.98 -6.58 -23.68
CA LEU A 65 -2.75 -5.38 -24.06
C LEU A 65 -2.52 -4.18 -23.15
N LEU A 66 -2.41 -4.41 -21.83
CA LEU A 66 -2.28 -3.33 -20.84
C LEU A 66 -0.83 -3.05 -20.45
N GLY A 67 0.13 -3.85 -20.93
CA GLY A 67 1.55 -3.71 -20.60
C GLY A 67 1.85 -3.94 -19.12
N ILE A 68 0.99 -4.70 -18.43
CA ILE A 68 1.14 -5.08 -17.03
C ILE A 68 1.93 -6.38 -16.91
N THR A 69 2.51 -6.66 -15.75
CA THR A 69 3.21 -7.92 -15.53
C THR A 69 2.24 -9.09 -15.40
N GLU A 70 2.72 -10.32 -15.64
CA GLU A 70 1.92 -11.54 -15.49
C GLU A 70 1.38 -11.72 -14.06
N GLU A 71 2.19 -11.35 -13.05
CA GLU A 71 1.80 -11.35 -11.64
C GLU A 71 0.66 -10.37 -11.36
N GLU A 72 0.72 -9.15 -11.92
CA GLU A 72 -0.35 -8.16 -11.79
C GLU A 72 -1.62 -8.60 -12.53
N ALA A 73 -1.49 -9.24 -13.70
CA ALA A 73 -2.62 -9.78 -14.44
C ALA A 73 -3.31 -10.92 -13.67
N LYS A 74 -2.52 -11.84 -13.07
CA LYS A 74 -3.03 -12.92 -12.22
C LYS A 74 -3.71 -12.41 -10.95
N LEU A 75 -3.13 -11.40 -10.29
CA LEU A 75 -3.72 -10.81 -9.08
C LEU A 75 -5.04 -10.09 -9.37
N LEU A 76 -5.20 -9.53 -10.57
CA LEU A 76 -6.47 -8.94 -10.98
C LEU A 76 -7.51 -10.03 -11.24
N LEU A 77 -7.14 -11.07 -11.99
CA LEU A 77 -8.04 -12.14 -12.47
C LEU A 77 -8.25 -13.32 -11.47
N SER A 78 -7.63 -13.28 -10.28
CA SER A 78 -7.81 -14.27 -9.20
C SER A 78 -8.96 -13.91 -8.26
#